data_AF-A0A0N8PSR3-F1
#
_entry.id   AF-A0A0N8PSR3-F1
#
_cell.length_a   1.000
_cell.length_b   1.000
_cell.length_c   1.000
_cell.angle_alpha   90.00
_cell.angle_beta   90.00
_cell.angle_gamma   90.00
#
_symmetry.space_group_name_H-M   'P 1'
#
loop_
_entity.id
_entity.type
_entity.pdbx_description
1 polymer ?
#
loop_
_entity_poly.entity_id
_entity_poly.type
_entity_poly.pdbx_seq_one_letter_code
_entity_poly.pdbx_strand_id
1 'polypeptide(L)'
;MAAKEWFAILPYLKTSEPIEVRGIQFRSSEDIEGLPEESKNHLKTLTSLFFLKDSLRISKMSYARIEVGDDAEKSQALFGQMREAKVLIGYLYSSPDQRGRSFLTLEHSDLYLFTPELVSRFVISPEHDVEILDISLETTAENDMTPGYEGYLNFNSMLWAIEDCRIYPPTREFWLNISQDLHYDMGMTLSQRHNWALEDLFRERISTPLITRIFTAMEWYNRSSSINIREDVALLHLAVALESLLQIEPGEKLTERFKETILTLLGSVPRLDSWIDQFYKARSKIVHEGFWPHLHFYAVERENFPKLLAKKYAGTEYRPLTNYGRIVFRLCLKSILSGLKLTEDYDLASFFFHNQERLNKICSIISKEEVEPRKRLLDASRDIFNLHEYLWEGDIDLNSLSGTVNLTIRTYLLTNPTISEEMLNQINMTIQQDSAVTLREKFNKIKLLVQTIHNWKGTGYLKGNITTLDPFDVVWSLLEFAVSPKFMLQAYTT
;
A
#
# COMPACT_ATOMS: atom_id res chain seq x y z
N MET A 1 6.08 -29.31 4.23
CA MET A 1 7.56 -29.39 4.20
C MET A 1 8.08 -28.41 5.25
N ALA A 2 9.38 -28.34 5.56
CA ALA A 2 9.86 -27.29 6.47
C ALA A 2 9.68 -25.92 5.80
N ALA A 3 9.29 -24.90 6.57
CA ALA A 3 9.16 -23.54 6.05
C ALA A 3 10.50 -23.07 5.45
N LYS A 4 10.47 -22.50 4.23
CA LYS A 4 11.68 -22.00 3.56
C LYS A 4 12.01 -20.62 4.12
N GLU A 5 13.23 -20.46 4.60
CA GLU A 5 13.70 -19.20 5.19
C GLU A 5 14.33 -18.31 4.12
N TRP A 6 13.97 -17.02 4.16
CA TRP A 6 14.53 -15.99 3.30
C TRP A 6 15.15 -14.85 4.12
N PHE A 7 16.30 -14.37 3.66
CA PHE A 7 17.01 -13.23 4.23
C PHE A 7 17.01 -12.09 3.22
N ALA A 8 16.38 -10.98 3.59
CA ALA A 8 16.41 -9.74 2.81
C ALA A 8 17.51 -8.85 3.37
N ILE A 9 18.46 -8.41 2.56
CA ILE A 9 19.62 -7.62 2.99
C ILE A 9 19.65 -6.31 2.19
N LEU A 10 19.72 -5.20 2.92
CA LEU A 10 20.02 -3.86 2.40
C LEU A 10 21.49 -3.57 2.74
N PRO A 11 22.44 -3.95 1.87
CA PRO A 11 23.86 -3.87 2.20
C PRO A 11 24.34 -2.42 2.33
N TYR A 12 23.67 -1.48 1.68
CA TYR A 12 24.11 -0.08 1.62
C TYR A 12 23.34 0.84 2.59
N LEU A 13 22.42 0.29 3.39
CA LEU A 13 21.67 1.03 4.42
C LEU A 13 21.87 0.36 5.77
N LYS A 14 22.36 1.11 6.75
CA LYS A 14 22.42 0.68 8.15
C LYS A 14 21.19 1.17 8.91
N THR A 15 20.89 0.52 10.02
CA THR A 15 19.89 0.97 10.98
C THR A 15 20.45 0.84 12.39
N SER A 16 20.14 1.81 13.25
CA SER A 16 20.56 1.81 14.65
C SER A 16 19.62 0.98 15.53
N GLU A 17 18.33 0.96 15.19
CA GLU A 17 17.28 0.23 15.89
C GLU A 17 16.39 -0.55 14.91
N PRO A 18 15.62 -1.54 15.39
CA PRO A 18 14.61 -2.22 14.58
C PRO A 18 13.57 -1.24 14.01
N ILE A 19 13.12 -1.53 12.80
CA ILE A 19 12.15 -0.70 12.08
C ILE A 19 11.17 -1.58 11.31
N GLU A 20 9.89 -1.23 11.33
CA GLU A 20 8.84 -1.95 10.61
C GLU A 20 8.41 -1.16 9.37
N VAL A 21 8.42 -1.80 8.21
CA VAL A 21 7.94 -1.25 6.94
C VAL A 21 7.01 -2.26 6.29
N ARG A 22 5.73 -1.88 6.07
CA ARG A 22 4.67 -2.74 5.51
C ARG A 22 4.55 -4.09 6.22
N GLY A 23 4.84 -4.13 7.52
CA GLY A 23 4.79 -5.36 8.29
C GLY A 23 6.06 -6.17 8.38
N ILE A 24 7.12 -5.73 7.70
CA ILE A 24 8.41 -6.38 7.67
C ILE A 24 9.33 -5.66 8.64
N GLN A 25 9.89 -6.40 9.60
CA GLN A 25 10.86 -5.88 10.54
C GLN A 25 12.27 -5.97 9.96
N PHE A 26 12.91 -4.82 9.74
CA PHE A 26 14.32 -4.70 9.42
C PHE A 26 15.11 -4.42 10.70
N ARG A 27 16.27 -5.06 10.85
CA ARG A 27 17.19 -4.97 11.99
C ARG A 27 18.61 -4.71 11.52
N SER A 28 19.47 -4.24 12.42
CA SER A 28 20.90 -4.09 12.14
C SER A 28 21.55 -5.46 11.95
N SER A 29 22.49 -5.61 11.02
CA SER A 29 23.31 -6.83 10.90
C SER A 29 24.12 -7.16 12.17
N GLU A 30 24.29 -6.20 13.08
CA GLU A 30 24.92 -6.39 14.39
C GLU A 30 23.93 -6.94 15.44
N ASP A 31 22.62 -6.78 15.21
CA ASP A 31 21.54 -7.19 16.10
C ASP A 31 20.97 -8.56 15.69
N ILE A 32 21.69 -9.63 16.06
CA ILE A 32 21.29 -11.03 15.78
C ILE A 32 20.69 -11.74 17.00
N GLU A 33 20.43 -11.00 18.08
CA GLU A 33 19.88 -11.54 19.31
C GLU A 33 18.44 -12.03 19.09
N GLY A 34 18.12 -13.19 19.68
CA GLY A 34 16.81 -13.83 19.57
C GLY A 34 16.59 -14.67 18.30
N LEU A 35 17.55 -14.72 17.36
CA LEU A 35 17.47 -15.60 16.19
C LEU A 35 17.84 -17.06 16.53
N PRO A 36 17.30 -18.05 15.80
CA PRO A 36 17.82 -19.42 15.81
C PRO A 36 19.28 -19.49 15.38
N GLU A 37 20.04 -20.46 15.89
CA GLU A 37 21.50 -20.53 15.65
C GLU A 37 21.84 -20.76 14.16
N GLU A 38 21.02 -21.55 13.47
CA GLU A 38 21.13 -21.76 12.02
C GLU A 38 20.96 -20.44 11.25
N SER A 39 19.93 -19.66 11.56
CA SER A 39 19.69 -18.35 10.94
C SER A 39 20.81 -17.35 11.25
N LYS A 40 21.42 -17.41 12.44
CA LYS A 40 22.60 -16.58 12.77
C LYS A 40 23.80 -16.92 11.90
N ASN A 41 24.04 -18.22 11.67
CA ASN A 41 25.14 -18.67 10.81
C ASN A 41 24.91 -18.19 9.37
N HIS A 42 23.70 -18.38 8.84
CA HIS A 42 23.39 -17.89 7.50
C HIS A 42 23.56 -16.37 7.37
N LEU A 43 23.10 -15.61 8.35
CA LEU A 43 23.23 -14.15 8.32
C LEU A 43 24.69 -13.69 8.43
N LYS A 44 25.51 -14.36 9.25
CA LYS A 44 26.96 -14.08 9.33
C LYS A 44 27.65 -14.33 8.00
N THR A 45 27.35 -15.44 7.34
CA THR A 45 27.89 -15.74 6.00
C THR A 45 27.43 -14.70 5.01
N LEU A 46 26.12 -14.44 4.88
CA LEU A 46 25.57 -13.52 3.88
C LEU A 46 26.06 -12.07 4.07
N THR A 47 26.13 -11.57 5.31
CA THR A 47 26.62 -10.21 5.58
C THR A 47 28.12 -10.06 5.34
N SER A 48 28.87 -11.16 5.30
CA SER A 48 30.30 -11.13 4.96
C SER A 48 30.57 -10.96 3.46
N LEU A 49 29.58 -11.22 2.62
CA LEU A 49 29.72 -11.26 1.16
C LEU A 49 29.82 -9.90 0.49
N PHE A 50 29.39 -8.80 1.14
CA PHE A 50 29.27 -7.51 0.46
C PHE A 50 30.50 -6.62 0.65
N PHE A 51 31.00 -6.12 -0.48
CA PHE A 51 32.18 -5.26 -0.57
C PHE A 51 31.86 -3.99 -1.34
N LEU A 52 32.39 -2.86 -0.89
CA LEU A 52 32.24 -1.60 -1.60
C LEU A 52 33.15 -1.55 -2.83
N LYS A 53 34.43 -1.89 -2.66
CA LYS A 53 35.48 -1.98 -3.70
C LYS A 53 36.57 -2.93 -3.22
N ASP A 54 37.19 -3.68 -4.12
CA ASP A 54 38.36 -4.52 -3.85
C ASP A 54 38.24 -5.32 -2.53
N SER A 55 39.03 -4.96 -1.50
CA SER A 55 39.04 -5.59 -0.17
C SER A 55 38.30 -4.77 0.92
N LEU A 56 37.49 -3.79 0.54
CA LEU A 56 36.71 -2.96 1.45
C LEU A 56 35.35 -3.61 1.75
N ARG A 57 35.32 -4.50 2.74
CA ARG A 57 34.09 -5.13 3.21
C ARG A 57 33.17 -4.12 3.87
N ILE A 58 31.87 -4.20 3.59
CA ILE A 58 30.85 -3.40 4.27
C ILE A 58 30.56 -4.06 5.62
N SER A 59 30.70 -3.30 6.71
CA SER A 59 30.56 -3.86 8.06
C SER A 59 29.18 -3.70 8.69
N LYS A 60 28.36 -2.78 8.18
CA LYS A 60 27.05 -2.43 8.76
C LYS A 60 26.00 -2.43 7.67
N MET A 61 24.95 -3.22 7.87
CA MET A 61 23.84 -3.42 6.94
C MET A 61 22.53 -3.51 7.72
N SER A 62 21.42 -3.49 6.99
CA SER A 62 20.12 -3.84 7.55
C SER A 62 19.65 -5.15 6.93
N TYR A 63 18.99 -5.98 7.72
CA TYR A 63 18.43 -7.25 7.25
C TYR A 63 17.00 -7.44 7.75
N ALA A 64 16.22 -8.23 7.03
CA ALA A 64 14.95 -8.78 7.47
C ALA A 64 14.95 -10.29 7.27
N ARG A 65 14.38 -11.02 8.23
CA ARG A 65 14.19 -12.47 8.18
C ARG A 65 12.74 -12.76 7.86
N ILE A 66 12.50 -13.64 6.91
CA ILE A 66 11.17 -13.96 6.42
C ILE A 66 11.01 -15.48 6.43
N GLU A 67 9.97 -15.96 7.09
CA GLU A 67 9.60 -17.37 7.06
C GLU A 67 8.47 -17.57 6.05
N VAL A 68 8.73 -18.37 5.02
CA VAL A 68 7.76 -18.66 3.95
C VAL A 68 7.21 -20.07 4.18
N GLY A 69 5.91 -20.15 4.46
CA GLY A 69 5.21 -21.44 4.63
C GLY A 69 4.85 -22.11 3.30
N ASP A 70 4.20 -23.28 3.38
CA ASP A 70 3.78 -24.06 2.20
C ASP A 70 2.62 -23.40 1.40
N ASP A 71 2.00 -22.35 1.94
CA ASP A 71 0.87 -21.65 1.33
C ASP A 71 1.36 -20.65 0.27
N ALA A 72 1.16 -21.00 -1.00
CA ALA A 72 1.64 -20.22 -2.14
C ALA A 72 1.04 -18.79 -2.18
N GLU A 73 -0.24 -18.62 -1.82
CA GLU A 73 -0.89 -17.32 -1.83
C GLU A 73 -0.31 -16.40 -0.75
N LYS A 74 -0.12 -16.92 0.47
CA LYS A 74 0.53 -16.17 1.55
C LYS A 74 1.97 -15.83 1.22
N SER A 75 2.69 -16.76 0.59
CA SER A 75 4.06 -16.54 0.13
C SER A 75 4.15 -15.41 -0.89
N GLN A 76 3.25 -15.43 -1.90
CA GLN A 76 3.19 -14.38 -2.90
C GLN A 76 2.81 -13.01 -2.30
N ALA A 77 1.86 -12.98 -1.37
CA ALA A 77 1.49 -11.76 -0.66
C ALA A 77 2.66 -11.18 0.15
N LEU A 78 3.45 -12.04 0.80
CA LEU A 78 4.62 -11.64 1.58
C LEU A 78 5.75 -11.07 0.71
N PHE A 79 6.03 -11.69 -0.43
CA PHE A 79 6.98 -11.11 -1.40
C PHE A 79 6.46 -9.80 -2.00
N GLY A 80 5.14 -9.68 -2.22
CA GLY A 80 4.49 -8.43 -2.58
C GLY A 80 4.75 -7.33 -1.55
N GLN A 81 4.52 -7.62 -0.27
CA GLN A 81 4.80 -6.69 0.85
C GLN A 81 6.28 -6.30 0.93
N MET A 82 7.19 -7.24 0.73
CA MET A 82 8.63 -6.95 0.71
C MET A 82 9.01 -6.04 -0.46
N ARG A 83 8.42 -6.25 -1.64
CA ARG A 83 8.62 -5.37 -2.79
C ARG A 83 8.11 -3.96 -2.49
N GLU A 84 6.92 -3.84 -1.91
CA GLU A 84 6.37 -2.55 -1.46
C GLU A 84 7.29 -1.87 -0.43
N ALA A 85 7.78 -2.60 0.56
CA ALA A 85 8.72 -2.08 1.56
C ALA A 85 10.00 -1.53 0.90
N LYS A 86 10.57 -2.28 -0.06
CA LYS A 86 11.72 -1.82 -0.85
C LYS A 86 11.42 -0.53 -1.60
N VAL A 87 10.23 -0.40 -2.19
CA VAL A 87 9.83 0.80 -2.92
C VAL A 87 9.71 2.01 -2.00
N LEU A 88 9.15 1.83 -0.80
CA LEU A 88 9.06 2.88 0.21
C LEU A 88 10.42 3.33 0.72
N ILE A 89 11.32 2.39 1.01
CA ILE A 89 12.70 2.68 1.42
C ILE A 89 13.43 3.43 0.30
N GLY A 90 13.31 2.97 -0.95
CA GLY A 90 13.87 3.67 -2.11
C GLY A 90 13.29 5.07 -2.30
N TYR A 91 12.00 5.27 -2.03
CA TYR A 91 11.36 6.57 -2.10
C TYR A 91 11.84 7.52 -0.99
N LEU A 92 12.00 7.01 0.24
CA LEU A 92 12.51 7.77 1.38
C LEU A 92 13.88 8.39 1.04
N TYR A 93 14.79 7.59 0.49
CA TYR A 93 16.15 8.02 0.20
C TYR A 93 16.32 8.73 -1.14
N SER A 94 15.48 8.46 -2.14
CA SER A 94 15.50 9.19 -3.41
C SER A 94 14.69 10.49 -3.40
N SER A 95 13.92 10.73 -2.33
CA SER A 95 13.14 11.95 -2.12
C SER A 95 14.02 13.21 -2.23
N PRO A 96 13.52 14.29 -2.86
CA PRO A 96 14.36 15.42 -3.19
C PRO A 96 14.55 16.33 -1.97
N ASP A 97 15.74 16.90 -1.82
CA ASP A 97 15.96 18.06 -0.95
C ASP A 97 15.11 19.27 -1.41
N GLN A 98 15.15 20.38 -0.67
CA GLN A 98 14.47 21.62 -1.08
C GLN A 98 14.94 22.15 -2.45
N ARG A 99 16.09 21.66 -2.93
CA ARG A 99 16.74 22.03 -4.16
C ARG A 99 16.41 21.06 -5.31
N GLY A 100 15.62 20.01 -5.08
CA GLY A 100 15.19 19.04 -6.09
C GLY A 100 16.17 17.89 -6.34
N ARG A 101 17.27 17.82 -5.58
CA ARG A 101 18.28 16.75 -5.72
C ARG A 101 17.91 15.60 -4.81
N SER A 102 17.94 14.38 -5.34
CA SER A 102 17.77 13.17 -4.53
C SER A 102 18.86 13.09 -3.47
N PHE A 103 18.48 12.69 -2.25
CA PHE A 103 19.44 12.53 -1.16
C PHE A 103 20.43 11.40 -1.45
N LEU A 104 19.92 10.23 -1.87
CA LEU A 104 20.69 9.10 -2.39
C LEU A 104 20.10 8.60 -3.72
N THR A 105 20.87 7.76 -4.41
CA THR A 105 20.43 7.10 -5.64
C THR A 105 19.63 5.84 -5.33
N LEU A 106 18.89 5.34 -6.33
CA LEU A 106 18.11 4.10 -6.21
C LEU A 106 18.93 2.93 -5.64
N GLU A 107 20.16 2.77 -6.11
CA GLU A 107 21.03 1.64 -5.80
C GLU A 107 21.40 1.59 -4.30
N HIS A 108 21.34 2.72 -3.58
CA HIS A 108 21.52 2.72 -2.12
C HIS A 108 20.42 1.93 -1.41
N SER A 109 19.25 1.78 -2.02
CA SER A 109 18.13 0.98 -1.51
C SER A 109 18.02 -0.39 -2.16
N ASP A 110 19.10 -0.89 -2.78
CA ASP A 110 19.11 -2.22 -3.37
C ASP A 110 18.90 -3.29 -2.32
N LEU A 111 17.93 -4.18 -2.59
CA LEU A 111 17.56 -5.28 -1.71
C LEU A 111 18.01 -6.59 -2.33
N TYR A 112 18.79 -7.36 -1.57
CA TYR A 112 19.20 -8.71 -1.93
C TYR A 112 18.40 -9.71 -1.11
N LEU A 113 17.67 -10.59 -1.77
CA LEU A 113 16.94 -11.68 -1.13
C LEU A 113 17.73 -12.96 -1.32
N PHE A 114 17.98 -13.69 -0.25
CA PHE A 114 18.66 -14.97 -0.29
C PHE A 114 17.89 -16.05 0.44
N THR A 115 18.04 -17.28 -0.02
CA THR A 115 17.57 -18.47 0.65
C THR A 115 18.64 -19.56 0.59
N PRO A 116 18.90 -20.30 1.68
CA PRO A 116 19.86 -21.39 1.65
C PRO A 116 19.45 -22.48 0.64
N GLU A 117 20.35 -22.84 -0.27
CA GLU A 117 20.09 -23.84 -1.31
C GLU A 117 21.40 -24.49 -1.79
N LEU A 118 21.31 -25.64 -2.44
CA LEU A 118 22.45 -26.21 -3.15
C LEU A 118 22.63 -25.46 -4.48
N VAL A 119 23.82 -24.92 -4.69
CA VAL A 119 24.17 -24.16 -5.90
C VAL A 119 25.12 -24.97 -6.75
N SER A 120 24.93 -24.92 -8.07
CA SER A 120 25.84 -25.57 -9.01
C SER A 120 27.20 -24.87 -9.05
N ARG A 121 28.27 -25.64 -8.98
CA ARG A 121 29.65 -25.16 -9.08
C ARG A 121 29.90 -24.35 -10.36
N PHE A 122 29.28 -24.73 -11.48
CA PHE A 122 29.47 -24.08 -12.78
C PHE A 122 28.97 -22.64 -12.83
N VAL A 123 28.04 -22.26 -11.95
CA VAL A 123 27.50 -20.90 -11.85
C VAL A 123 28.43 -20.00 -11.04
N ILE A 124 29.15 -20.57 -10.08
CA ILE A 124 30.04 -19.85 -9.16
C ILE A 124 31.45 -19.74 -9.74
N SER A 125 31.95 -20.83 -10.32
CA SER A 125 33.26 -20.94 -10.93
C SER A 125 33.11 -21.52 -12.33
N PRO A 126 32.82 -20.68 -13.34
CA PRO A 126 32.80 -21.12 -14.74
C PRO A 126 34.13 -21.77 -15.10
N GLU A 127 34.11 -22.81 -15.94
CA GLU A 127 35.34 -23.54 -16.32
C GLU A 127 36.02 -22.97 -17.57
N HIS A 128 35.34 -22.06 -18.28
CA HIS A 128 35.80 -21.53 -19.56
C HIS A 128 36.04 -20.03 -19.46
N ASP A 129 37.17 -19.59 -20.04
CA ASP A 129 37.56 -18.19 -20.22
C ASP A 129 37.62 -17.33 -18.93
N VAL A 130 37.87 -17.97 -17.77
CA VAL A 130 38.06 -17.30 -16.48
C VAL A 130 39.29 -17.84 -15.74
N GLU A 131 39.94 -16.98 -14.97
CA GLU A 131 41.06 -17.34 -14.08
C GLU A 131 40.63 -17.18 -12.62
N ILE A 132 40.84 -18.22 -11.81
CA ILE A 132 40.60 -18.15 -10.36
C ILE A 132 41.79 -17.43 -9.73
N LEU A 133 41.57 -16.18 -9.32
CA LEU A 133 42.60 -15.36 -8.67
C LEU A 133 42.67 -15.57 -7.15
N ASP A 134 41.62 -16.13 -6.55
CA ASP A 134 41.50 -16.37 -5.11
C ASP A 134 41.31 -17.88 -4.85
N ILE A 135 42.32 -18.52 -4.24
CA ILE A 135 42.40 -19.98 -4.02
C ILE A 135 41.29 -20.46 -3.05
N SER A 136 40.70 -19.55 -2.27
CA SER A 136 39.60 -19.84 -1.35
C SER A 136 38.33 -20.35 -2.03
N LEU A 137 38.17 -20.15 -3.35
CA LEU A 137 37.02 -20.65 -4.13
C LEU A 137 37.19 -22.10 -4.62
N GLU A 138 38.25 -22.82 -4.22
CA GLU A 138 38.39 -24.26 -4.43
C GLU A 138 37.30 -25.02 -3.66
N THR A 139 36.14 -25.15 -4.28
CA THR A 139 34.96 -25.81 -3.71
C THR A 139 35.18 -27.33 -3.61
N THR A 140 35.03 -27.89 -2.42
CA THR A 140 34.86 -29.33 -2.20
C THR A 140 33.44 -29.74 -2.61
N ALA A 141 33.13 -29.63 -3.91
CA ALA A 141 31.80 -29.97 -4.42
C ALA A 141 31.65 -31.50 -4.52
N GLU A 142 30.68 -32.06 -3.79
CA GLU A 142 30.20 -33.42 -4.07
C GLU A 142 29.16 -33.34 -5.19
N ASN A 143 29.39 -34.06 -6.30
CA ASN A 143 28.50 -34.10 -7.47
C ASN A 143 28.18 -32.72 -8.11
N ASP A 144 29.17 -31.83 -8.21
CA ASP A 144 29.06 -30.49 -8.83
C ASP A 144 28.07 -29.53 -8.16
N MET A 145 27.59 -29.87 -6.96
CA MET A 145 26.73 -29.05 -6.13
C MET A 145 27.46 -28.65 -4.84
N THR A 146 27.29 -27.41 -4.40
CA THR A 146 27.90 -26.88 -3.18
C THR A 146 26.83 -26.17 -2.33
N PRO A 147 26.85 -26.31 -1.01
CA PRO A 147 26.00 -25.50 -0.13
C PRO A 147 26.21 -24.01 -0.37
N GLY A 148 25.13 -23.28 -0.60
CA GLY A 148 25.18 -21.85 -0.88
C GLY A 148 23.81 -21.20 -0.74
N TYR A 149 23.59 -20.19 -1.57
CA TYR A 149 22.40 -19.38 -1.55
C TYR A 149 21.94 -19.09 -2.97
N GLU A 150 20.66 -19.34 -3.22
CA GLU A 150 19.94 -18.74 -4.34
C GLU A 150 19.43 -17.37 -3.89
N GLY A 151 19.45 -16.38 -4.80
CA GLY A 151 18.94 -15.07 -4.46
C GLY A 151 18.49 -14.21 -5.63
N TYR A 152 17.89 -13.08 -5.27
CA TYR A 152 17.38 -12.08 -6.19
C TYR A 152 17.81 -10.68 -5.75
N LEU A 153 18.36 -9.91 -6.69
CA LEU A 153 18.53 -8.47 -6.55
C LEU A 153 17.24 -7.79 -7.01
N ASN A 154 16.61 -7.03 -6.11
CA ASN A 154 15.43 -6.22 -6.37
C ASN A 154 14.28 -7.01 -7.05
N PHE A 155 14.15 -8.30 -6.75
CA PHE A 155 13.15 -9.21 -7.34
C PHE A 155 13.26 -9.43 -8.86
N ASN A 156 14.34 -8.99 -9.49
CA ASN A 156 14.46 -9.02 -10.96
C ASN A 156 15.65 -9.87 -11.42
N SER A 157 16.82 -9.65 -10.83
CA SER A 157 18.06 -10.29 -11.28
C SER A 157 18.40 -11.44 -10.34
N MET A 158 18.37 -12.66 -10.88
CA MET A 158 18.80 -13.85 -10.16
C MET A 158 20.31 -13.78 -9.91
N LEU A 159 20.74 -14.21 -8.73
CA LEU A 159 22.13 -14.39 -8.38
C LEU A 159 22.30 -15.62 -7.48
N TRP A 160 23.53 -16.11 -7.41
CA TRP A 160 23.90 -17.16 -6.48
C TRP A 160 25.14 -16.74 -5.71
N ALA A 161 25.25 -17.23 -4.49
CA ALA A 161 26.39 -16.96 -3.64
C ALA A 161 26.78 -18.21 -2.84
N ILE A 162 28.06 -18.36 -2.57
CA ILE A 162 28.58 -19.27 -1.56
C ILE A 162 29.37 -18.48 -0.53
N GLU A 163 29.81 -19.16 0.53
CA GLU A 163 30.80 -18.60 1.45
C GLU A 163 32.04 -18.10 0.68
N ASP A 164 32.64 -17.00 1.16
CA ASP A 164 33.78 -16.32 0.55
C ASP A 164 33.56 -15.66 -0.83
N CYS A 165 32.37 -15.75 -1.43
CA CYS A 165 32.02 -14.92 -2.58
C CYS A 165 32.00 -13.42 -2.23
N ARG A 166 32.33 -12.58 -3.22
CA ARG A 166 32.30 -11.12 -3.08
C ARG A 166 31.25 -10.52 -3.99
N ILE A 167 30.29 -9.83 -3.41
CA ILE A 167 29.23 -9.07 -4.08
C ILE A 167 29.63 -7.60 -4.03
N TYR A 168 29.68 -6.97 -5.21
CA TYR A 168 30.02 -5.56 -5.37
C TYR A 168 28.79 -4.74 -5.81
N PRO A 169 28.77 -3.43 -5.52
CA PRO A 169 27.75 -2.53 -6.04
C PRO A 169 27.77 -2.46 -7.57
N PRO A 170 26.66 -2.02 -8.19
CA PRO A 170 26.52 -2.00 -9.65
C PRO A 170 27.50 -1.06 -10.35
N THR A 171 28.15 -0.14 -9.63
CA THR A 171 29.10 0.81 -10.20
C THR A 171 30.35 0.96 -9.35
N ARG A 172 31.49 1.22 -10.01
CA ARG A 172 32.77 1.47 -9.33
C ARG A 172 32.82 2.80 -8.58
N GLU A 173 31.95 3.73 -8.92
CA GLU A 173 31.86 5.06 -8.29
C GLU A 173 30.93 5.07 -7.07
N PHE A 174 30.30 3.93 -6.76
CA PHE A 174 29.42 3.80 -5.62
C PHE A 174 30.14 4.10 -4.30
N TRP A 175 29.40 4.70 -3.37
CA TRP A 175 29.88 5.14 -2.06
C TRP A 175 28.82 4.84 -0.99
N LEU A 176 29.23 4.82 0.27
CA LEU A 176 28.32 4.65 1.42
C LEU A 176 28.12 5.99 2.10
N ASN A 177 26.86 6.34 2.40
CA ASN A 177 26.60 7.55 3.17
C ASN A 177 26.74 7.28 4.66
N ILE A 178 27.69 7.95 5.30
CA ILE A 178 28.01 7.69 6.72
C ILE A 178 26.86 8.14 7.63
N SER A 179 26.13 9.19 7.24
CA SER A 179 25.07 9.76 8.07
C SER A 179 23.74 9.03 7.99
N GLN A 180 23.56 8.15 7.01
CA GLN A 180 22.27 7.46 6.80
C GLN A 180 22.00 6.47 7.93
N ASP A 181 20.77 6.44 8.42
CA ASP A 181 20.31 5.48 9.41
C ASP A 181 18.81 5.27 9.23
N LEU A 182 18.40 4.07 8.84
CA LEU A 182 17.04 3.80 8.39
C LEU A 182 16.00 4.15 9.47
N HIS A 183 16.24 3.76 10.73
CA HIS A 183 15.37 4.09 11.86
C HIS A 183 15.25 5.61 12.03
N TYR A 184 16.39 6.30 12.15
CA TYR A 184 16.40 7.75 12.38
C TYR A 184 15.79 8.52 11.20
N ASP A 185 16.18 8.19 9.96
CA ASP A 185 15.75 8.90 8.75
C ASP A 185 14.25 8.72 8.51
N MET A 186 13.72 7.51 8.72
CA MET A 186 12.29 7.25 8.62
C MET A 186 11.53 7.96 9.74
N GLY A 187 11.99 7.88 11.00
CA GLY A 187 11.37 8.57 12.12
C GLY A 187 11.32 10.09 11.91
N MET A 188 12.41 10.70 11.48
CA MET A 188 12.50 12.13 11.16
C MET A 188 11.61 12.54 9.99
N THR A 189 11.48 11.69 8.97
CA THR A 189 10.64 11.99 7.80
C THR A 189 9.16 11.81 8.12
N LEU A 190 8.76 10.69 8.70
CA LEU A 190 7.36 10.36 8.95
C LEU A 190 6.76 11.20 10.09
N SER A 191 7.56 11.60 11.08
CA SER A 191 7.11 12.47 12.19
C SER A 191 6.71 13.89 11.74
N GLN A 192 7.02 14.29 10.52
CA GLN A 192 6.61 15.60 10.00
C GLN A 192 5.09 15.65 9.83
N ARG A 193 4.44 16.67 10.39
CA ARG A 193 2.97 16.84 10.36
C ARG A 193 2.32 16.71 8.99
N HIS A 194 3.03 17.01 7.92
CA HIS A 194 2.51 16.96 6.55
C HIS A 194 2.76 15.60 5.85
N ASN A 195 3.29 14.61 6.57
CA ASN A 195 3.57 13.25 6.10
C ASN A 195 2.74 12.19 6.81
N TRP A 196 1.73 12.57 7.59
CA TRP A 196 0.87 11.63 8.34
C TRP A 196 0.25 10.55 7.44
N ALA A 197 -0.33 10.91 6.28
CA ALA A 197 -0.89 9.94 5.35
C ALA A 197 0.18 9.06 4.66
N LEU A 198 1.43 9.54 4.59
CA LEU A 198 2.56 8.74 4.14
C LEU A 198 2.99 7.76 5.24
N GLU A 199 2.97 8.16 6.51
CA GLU A 199 3.23 7.27 7.65
C GLU A 199 2.26 6.08 7.66
N ASP A 200 0.98 6.33 7.38
CA ASP A 200 -0.02 5.26 7.25
C ASP A 200 0.33 4.32 6.09
N LEU A 201 0.73 4.85 4.92
CA LEU A 201 1.18 4.01 3.79
C LEU A 201 2.36 3.11 4.17
N PHE A 202 3.27 3.58 5.03
CA PHE A 202 4.41 2.80 5.53
C PHE A 202 3.99 1.67 6.49
N ARG A 203 2.86 1.81 7.19
CA ARG A 203 2.43 0.88 8.24
C ARG A 203 1.33 -0.08 7.78
N GLU A 204 0.31 0.44 7.11
CA GLU A 204 -0.87 -0.31 6.71
C GLU A 204 -0.52 -1.39 5.69
N ARG A 205 -1.28 -2.50 5.66
CA ARG A 205 -1.10 -3.63 4.72
C ARG A 205 -2.28 -3.74 3.74
N ILE A 206 -2.84 -2.60 3.35
CA ILE A 206 -4.01 -2.57 2.48
C ILE A 206 -3.55 -2.68 1.02
N SER A 207 -4.20 -3.56 0.27
CA SER A 207 -4.02 -3.74 -1.16
C SER A 207 -5.31 -3.35 -1.88
N THR A 208 -5.37 -2.13 -2.38
CA THR A 208 -6.43 -1.65 -3.28
C THR A 208 -5.84 -1.33 -4.66
N PRO A 209 -6.64 -1.30 -5.74
CA PRO A 209 -6.16 -0.89 -7.06
C PRO A 209 -5.45 0.47 -7.04
N LEU A 210 -5.91 1.39 -6.17
CA LEU A 210 -5.30 2.69 -5.97
C LEU A 210 -3.91 2.59 -5.31
N ILE A 211 -3.76 1.76 -4.27
CA ILE A 211 -2.45 1.53 -3.64
C ILE A 211 -1.48 0.89 -4.64
N THR A 212 -1.91 -0.09 -5.43
CA THR A 212 -1.10 -0.69 -6.51
C THR A 212 -0.62 0.36 -7.52
N ARG A 213 -1.51 1.30 -7.89
CA ARG A 213 -1.17 2.43 -8.76
C ARG A 213 -0.10 3.34 -8.13
N ILE A 214 -0.23 3.65 -6.85
CA ILE A 214 0.75 4.46 -6.11
C ILE A 214 2.12 3.78 -6.08
N PHE A 215 2.17 2.48 -5.75
CA PHE A 215 3.44 1.74 -5.76
C PHE A 215 4.08 1.67 -7.14
N THR A 216 3.28 1.47 -8.19
CA THR A 216 3.76 1.51 -9.58
C THR A 216 4.39 2.87 -9.90
N ALA A 217 3.73 3.96 -9.52
CA ALA A 217 4.25 5.30 -9.71
C ALA A 217 5.56 5.53 -8.93
N MET A 218 5.63 5.08 -7.67
CA MET A 218 6.81 5.20 -6.82
C MET A 218 7.99 4.37 -7.35
N GLU A 219 7.75 3.21 -7.96
CA GLU A 219 8.79 2.42 -8.63
C GLU A 219 9.43 3.18 -9.78
N TRP A 220 8.62 3.75 -10.67
CA TRP A 220 9.11 4.57 -11.77
C TRP A 220 9.81 5.84 -11.29
N TYR A 221 9.29 6.45 -10.22
CA TYR A 221 9.93 7.59 -9.57
C TYR A 221 11.32 7.22 -9.06
N ASN A 222 11.45 6.10 -8.33
CA ASN A 222 12.72 5.61 -7.82
C ASN A 222 13.73 5.35 -8.96
N ARG A 223 13.27 4.74 -10.06
CA ARG A 223 14.09 4.53 -11.28
C ARG A 223 14.56 5.82 -11.93
N SER A 224 13.89 6.95 -11.72
CA SER A 224 14.37 8.25 -12.22
C SER A 224 15.61 8.76 -11.47
N SER A 225 15.99 8.12 -10.37
CA SER A 225 17.09 8.56 -9.47
C SER A 225 18.24 7.54 -9.42
N SER A 226 18.38 6.69 -10.44
CA SER A 226 19.49 5.74 -10.56
C SER A 226 20.83 6.46 -10.80
N ILE A 227 21.94 5.90 -10.32
CA ILE A 227 23.27 6.54 -10.31
C ILE A 227 23.83 6.87 -11.70
N ASN A 228 23.59 6.00 -12.69
CA ASN A 228 24.13 6.12 -14.05
C ASN A 228 23.06 6.39 -15.10
N ILE A 229 21.90 6.89 -14.68
CA ILE A 229 20.83 7.20 -15.60
C ILE A 229 21.15 8.46 -16.40
N ARG A 230 20.92 8.40 -17.72
CA ARG A 230 20.96 9.60 -18.56
C ARG A 230 19.76 10.50 -18.21
N GLU A 231 19.97 11.82 -18.26
CA GLU A 231 18.95 12.80 -17.88
C GLU A 231 17.64 12.69 -18.69
N ASP A 232 17.73 12.33 -19.96
CA ASP A 232 16.57 12.09 -20.82
C ASP A 232 15.77 10.84 -20.39
N VAL A 233 16.46 9.75 -20.05
CA VAL A 233 15.84 8.54 -19.52
C VAL A 233 15.23 8.79 -18.14
N ALA A 234 15.90 9.56 -17.27
CA ALA A 234 15.37 9.97 -15.98
C ALA A 234 14.08 10.78 -16.14
N LEU A 235 14.04 11.70 -17.11
CA LEU A 235 12.85 12.47 -17.45
C LEU A 235 11.71 11.56 -17.90
N LEU A 236 11.98 10.57 -18.75
CA LEU A 236 10.97 9.58 -19.16
C LEU A 236 10.43 8.77 -17.98
N HIS A 237 11.31 8.22 -17.13
CA HIS A 237 10.88 7.46 -15.94
C HIS A 237 10.01 8.31 -15.02
N LEU A 238 10.40 9.57 -14.80
CA LEU A 238 9.65 10.49 -13.96
C LEU A 238 8.30 10.89 -14.58
N ALA A 239 8.24 11.01 -15.91
CA ALA A 239 6.98 11.24 -16.61
C ALA A 239 6.04 10.04 -16.46
N VAL A 240 6.52 8.82 -16.65
CA VAL A 240 5.73 7.59 -16.42
C VAL A 240 5.27 7.50 -14.97
N ALA A 241 6.11 7.89 -14.01
CA ALA A 241 5.74 7.96 -12.61
C ALA A 241 4.56 8.91 -12.37
N LEU A 242 4.61 10.13 -12.91
CA LEU A 242 3.53 11.11 -12.79
C LEU A 242 2.26 10.65 -13.53
N GLU A 243 2.39 10.14 -14.75
CA GLU A 243 1.27 9.60 -15.54
C GLU A 243 0.55 8.46 -14.79
N SER A 244 1.33 7.55 -14.19
CA SER A 244 0.81 6.44 -13.37
C SER A 244 0.12 6.96 -12.11
N LEU A 245 0.74 7.90 -11.39
CA LEU A 245 0.20 8.45 -10.14
C LEU A 245 -1.15 9.15 -10.36
N LEU A 246 -1.22 9.95 -11.42
CA LEU A 246 -2.37 10.79 -11.78
C LEU A 246 -3.46 10.04 -12.56
N GLN A 247 -3.21 8.78 -12.96
CA GLN A 247 -4.12 7.97 -13.77
C GLN A 247 -4.60 8.68 -15.04
N ILE A 248 -3.65 9.26 -15.78
CA ILE A 248 -4.00 10.01 -16.98
C ILE A 248 -4.22 9.01 -18.11
N GLU A 249 -5.47 8.91 -18.56
CA GLU A 249 -5.82 8.01 -19.67
C GLU A 249 -5.08 8.42 -20.96
N PRO A 250 -4.51 7.44 -21.69
CA PRO A 250 -3.91 7.70 -22.98
C PRO A 250 -4.98 8.13 -23.99
N GLY A 251 -4.70 9.18 -24.75
CA GLY A 251 -5.63 9.68 -25.75
C GLY A 251 -5.32 11.09 -26.24
N GLU A 252 -6.26 11.67 -26.97
CA GLU A 252 -6.18 13.07 -27.41
C GLU A 252 -6.10 14.01 -26.19
N LYS A 253 -5.27 15.06 -26.29
CA LYS A 253 -5.06 16.07 -25.24
C LYS A 253 -4.41 15.56 -23.94
N LEU A 254 -3.62 14.48 -23.98
CA LEU A 254 -2.84 13.98 -22.84
C LEU A 254 -2.11 15.09 -22.06
N THR A 255 -1.41 15.98 -22.78
CA THR A 255 -0.67 17.10 -22.18
C THR A 255 -1.56 18.08 -21.42
N GLU A 256 -2.75 18.40 -21.94
CA GLU A 256 -3.67 19.33 -21.28
C GLU A 256 -4.31 18.66 -20.04
N ARG A 257 -4.69 17.38 -20.12
CA ARG A 257 -5.18 16.62 -18.94
C ARG A 257 -4.12 16.52 -17.84
N PHE A 258 -2.87 16.27 -18.21
CA PHE A 258 -1.75 16.27 -17.26
C PHE A 258 -1.62 17.62 -16.56
N LYS A 259 -1.66 18.70 -17.35
CA LYS A 259 -1.56 20.07 -16.87
C LYS A 259 -2.69 20.44 -15.92
N GLU A 260 -3.93 20.21 -16.34
CA GLU A 260 -5.12 20.47 -15.53
C GLU A 260 -5.02 19.74 -14.19
N THR A 261 -4.69 18.45 -14.21
CA THR A 261 -4.61 17.64 -13.00
C THR A 261 -3.56 18.15 -12.00
N ILE A 262 -2.36 18.50 -12.47
CA ILE A 262 -1.31 19.07 -11.60
C ILE A 262 -1.75 20.42 -11.03
N LEU A 263 -2.32 21.30 -11.84
CA LEU A 263 -2.76 22.61 -11.39
C LEU A 263 -3.95 22.51 -10.42
N THR A 264 -4.82 21.50 -10.57
CA THR A 264 -5.88 21.21 -9.60
C THR A 264 -5.32 20.74 -8.25
N LEU A 265 -4.32 19.84 -8.26
CA LEU A 265 -3.75 19.30 -7.03
C LEU A 265 -2.85 20.28 -6.29
N LEU A 266 -2.08 21.10 -7.02
CA LEU A 266 -1.06 21.98 -6.44
C LEU A 266 -1.46 23.45 -6.40
N GLY A 267 -2.56 23.81 -7.07
CA GLY A 267 -3.04 25.18 -7.20
C GLY A 267 -2.24 26.03 -8.20
N SER A 268 -2.56 27.33 -8.22
CA SER A 268 -1.91 28.31 -9.11
C SER A 268 -0.55 28.74 -8.55
N VAL A 269 0.49 27.97 -8.87
CA VAL A 269 1.88 28.32 -8.56
C VAL A 269 2.48 29.08 -9.74
N PRO A 270 3.09 30.26 -9.54
CA PRO A 270 3.69 31.03 -10.63
C PRO A 270 4.67 30.20 -11.48
N ARG A 271 4.45 30.20 -12.80
CA ARG A 271 5.29 29.52 -13.81
C ARG A 271 5.29 27.98 -13.73
N LEU A 272 4.44 27.37 -12.90
CA LEU A 272 4.28 25.92 -12.89
C LEU A 272 3.72 25.42 -14.23
N ASP A 273 2.79 26.17 -14.82
CA ASP A 273 2.27 25.93 -16.16
C ASP A 273 3.35 25.94 -17.25
N SER A 274 4.31 26.88 -17.16
CA SER A 274 5.46 26.95 -18.06
C SER A 274 6.39 25.75 -17.87
N TRP A 275 6.65 25.33 -16.62
CA TRP A 275 7.43 24.13 -16.35
C TRP A 275 6.73 22.87 -16.91
N ILE A 276 5.42 22.72 -16.71
CA ILE A 276 4.63 21.59 -17.22
C ILE A 276 4.78 21.48 -18.74
N ASP A 277 4.59 22.59 -19.45
CA ASP A 277 4.68 22.62 -20.92
C ASP A 277 6.10 22.24 -21.40
N GLN A 278 7.15 22.71 -20.70
CA GLN A 278 8.54 22.36 -21.02
C GLN A 278 8.85 20.89 -20.73
N PHE A 279 8.43 20.38 -19.57
CA PHE A 279 8.59 18.99 -19.16
C PHE A 279 7.91 18.03 -20.14
N TYR A 280 6.63 18.28 -20.48
CA TYR A 280 5.90 17.43 -21.40
C TYR A 280 6.40 17.51 -22.84
N LYS A 281 6.84 18.69 -23.28
CA LYS A 281 7.46 18.82 -24.59
C LYS A 281 8.78 18.05 -24.67
N ALA A 282 9.61 18.10 -23.62
CA ALA A 282 10.83 17.30 -23.54
C ALA A 282 10.51 15.80 -23.57
N ARG A 283 9.55 15.33 -22.74
CA ARG A 283 9.07 13.94 -22.74
C ARG A 283 8.61 13.50 -24.13
N SER A 284 7.73 14.29 -24.77
CA SER A 284 7.22 13.98 -26.11
C SER A 284 8.34 13.88 -27.14
N LYS A 285 9.28 14.84 -27.13
CA LYS A 285 10.42 14.85 -28.04
C LYS A 285 11.36 13.66 -27.83
N ILE A 286 11.67 13.31 -26.58
CA ILE A 286 12.51 12.14 -26.30
C ILE A 286 11.82 10.85 -26.76
N VAL A 287 10.50 10.69 -26.53
CA VAL A 287 9.76 9.49 -26.98
C VAL A 287 9.75 9.36 -28.51
N HIS A 288 9.53 10.45 -29.25
CA HIS A 288 9.37 10.39 -30.71
C HIS A 288 10.68 10.54 -31.49
N GLU A 289 11.65 11.29 -30.96
CA GLU A 289 12.90 11.65 -31.66
C GLU A 289 14.14 11.08 -30.96
N GLY A 290 13.98 10.43 -29.79
CA GLY A 290 15.07 9.80 -29.04
C GLY A 290 16.00 10.77 -28.30
N PHE A 291 15.81 12.09 -28.47
CA PHE A 291 16.69 13.10 -27.91
C PHE A 291 16.00 14.46 -27.77
N TRP A 292 16.38 15.22 -26.74
CA TRP A 292 16.01 16.62 -26.61
C TRP A 292 17.11 17.39 -25.88
N PRO A 293 17.67 18.48 -26.45
CA PRO A 293 18.79 19.20 -25.84
C PRO A 293 18.38 20.14 -24.69
N HIS A 294 17.10 20.48 -24.57
CA HIS A 294 16.60 21.43 -23.57
C HIS A 294 16.00 20.70 -22.37
N LEU A 295 16.88 20.08 -21.56
CA LEU A 295 16.49 19.33 -20.36
C LEU A 295 16.48 20.16 -19.07
N HIS A 296 16.80 21.47 -19.17
CA HIS A 296 16.71 22.43 -18.08
C HIS A 296 15.44 23.27 -18.18
N PHE A 297 14.97 23.74 -17.03
CA PHE A 297 13.86 24.67 -16.98
C PHE A 297 14.32 26.08 -17.35
N TYR A 298 13.60 26.73 -18.26
CA TYR A 298 13.78 28.14 -18.58
C TYR A 298 12.62 28.94 -18.00
N ALA A 299 12.89 29.92 -17.13
CA ALA A 299 11.81 30.67 -16.49
C ALA A 299 11.28 31.79 -17.39
N VAL A 300 10.69 31.38 -18.51
CA VAL A 300 10.01 32.24 -19.48
C VAL A 300 8.50 32.01 -19.40
N GLU A 301 7.74 33.04 -19.75
CA GLU A 301 6.30 32.88 -19.97
C GLU A 301 6.04 31.91 -21.12
N ARG A 302 4.91 31.21 -21.06
CA ARG A 302 4.50 30.18 -22.03
C ARG A 302 4.66 30.63 -23.48
N GLU A 303 4.18 31.84 -23.78
CA GLU A 303 4.19 32.43 -25.12
C GLU A 303 5.61 32.71 -25.66
N ASN A 304 6.58 32.83 -24.76
CA ASN A 304 7.95 33.17 -25.09
C ASN A 304 8.85 31.94 -25.20
N PHE A 305 8.41 30.76 -24.75
CA PHE A 305 9.20 29.52 -24.88
C PHE A 305 9.52 29.14 -26.34
N PRO A 306 8.58 29.22 -27.31
CA PRO A 306 8.92 29.00 -28.73
C PRO A 306 9.96 29.99 -29.26
N LYS A 307 9.94 31.24 -28.79
CA LYS A 307 10.90 32.29 -29.18
C LYS A 307 12.30 31.99 -28.63
N LEU A 308 12.38 31.43 -27.42
CA LEU A 308 13.62 30.96 -26.81
C LEU A 308 14.25 29.83 -27.62
N LEU A 309 13.46 28.82 -28.02
CA LEU A 309 13.93 27.71 -28.85
C LEU A 309 14.44 28.19 -30.22
N ALA A 310 13.81 29.23 -30.78
CA ALA A 310 14.26 29.87 -32.02
C ALA A 310 15.51 30.76 -31.85
N LYS A 311 16.16 30.74 -30.67
CA LYS A 311 17.28 31.63 -30.28
C LYS A 311 16.99 33.13 -30.42
N LYS A 312 15.71 33.52 -30.42
CA LYS A 312 15.27 34.92 -30.50
C LYS A 312 15.11 35.57 -29.12
N TYR A 313 15.35 34.81 -28.06
CA TYR A 313 15.17 35.25 -26.68
C TYR A 313 16.23 34.59 -25.78
N ALA A 314 16.89 35.38 -24.93
CA ALA A 314 17.81 34.89 -23.91
C ALA A 314 17.02 34.63 -22.62
N GLY A 315 16.55 33.40 -22.41
CA GLY A 315 15.96 33.01 -21.14
C GLY A 315 17.03 32.63 -20.13
N THR A 316 16.78 32.92 -18.85
CA THR A 316 17.60 32.38 -17.76
C THR A 316 17.35 30.89 -17.62
N GLU A 317 18.40 30.10 -17.76
CA GLU A 317 18.40 28.66 -17.51
C GLU A 317 18.50 28.38 -16.00
N TYR A 318 17.60 27.54 -15.50
CA TYR A 318 17.56 27.12 -14.10
C TYR A 318 18.02 25.66 -14.00
N ARG A 319 17.43 24.90 -13.07
CA ARG A 319 17.79 23.51 -12.80
C ARG A 319 17.19 22.56 -13.84
N PRO A 320 17.70 21.32 -13.90
CA PRO A 320 17.09 20.27 -14.71
C PRO A 320 15.59 20.12 -14.46
N LEU A 321 14.85 19.79 -15.52
CA LEU A 321 13.41 19.55 -15.47
C LEU A 321 13.07 18.41 -14.50
N THR A 322 13.93 17.41 -14.39
CA THR A 322 13.77 16.27 -13.45
C THR A 322 13.81 16.71 -11.99
N ASN A 323 14.69 17.63 -11.61
CA ASN A 323 14.81 18.11 -10.23
C ASN A 323 13.50 18.75 -9.74
N TYR A 324 12.88 19.58 -10.58
CA TYR A 324 11.56 20.14 -10.29
C TYR A 324 10.46 19.07 -10.37
N GLY A 325 10.53 18.17 -11.36
CA GLY A 325 9.57 17.09 -11.50
C GLY A 325 9.53 16.16 -10.30
N ARG A 326 10.66 15.90 -9.64
CA ARG A 326 10.70 15.08 -8.42
C ARG A 326 9.99 15.77 -7.26
N ILE A 327 10.12 17.10 -7.15
CA ILE A 327 9.38 17.89 -6.16
C ILE A 327 7.88 17.84 -6.46
N VAL A 328 7.51 18.08 -7.73
CA VAL A 328 6.11 18.02 -8.19
C VAL A 328 5.50 16.65 -7.90
N PHE A 329 6.20 15.56 -8.23
CA PHE A 329 5.77 14.20 -7.93
C PHE A 329 5.51 14.01 -6.43
N ARG A 330 6.45 14.41 -5.57
CA ARG A 330 6.28 14.31 -4.11
C ARG A 330 5.05 15.08 -3.63
N LEU A 331 4.84 16.30 -4.13
CA LEU A 331 3.69 17.10 -3.73
C LEU A 331 2.37 16.46 -4.18
N CYS A 332 2.29 16.01 -5.44
CA CYS A 332 1.13 15.29 -5.95
C CYS A 332 0.84 14.01 -5.14
N LEU A 333 1.88 13.22 -4.83
CA LEU A 333 1.74 11.99 -4.05
C LEU A 333 1.16 12.30 -2.66
N LYS A 334 1.70 13.30 -1.96
CA LYS A 334 1.19 13.71 -0.64
C LYS A 334 -0.25 14.20 -0.69
N SER A 335 -0.62 14.98 -1.70
CA SER A 335 -2.00 15.44 -1.89
C SER A 335 -2.96 14.27 -2.14
N ILE A 336 -2.57 13.30 -2.97
CA ILE A 336 -3.38 12.11 -3.27
C ILE A 336 -3.53 11.23 -2.03
N LEU A 337 -2.43 10.95 -1.31
CA LEU A 337 -2.48 10.15 -0.08
C LEU A 337 -3.33 10.80 1.00
N SER A 338 -3.16 12.12 1.22
CA SER A 338 -3.96 12.85 2.21
C SER A 338 -5.43 12.87 1.81
N GLY A 339 -5.74 13.08 0.52
CA GLY A 339 -7.12 13.03 0.02
C GLY A 339 -7.74 11.66 0.23
N LEU A 340 -7.03 10.58 -0.13
CA LEU A 340 -7.47 9.21 0.07
C LEU A 340 -7.80 8.96 1.54
N LYS A 341 -6.86 9.26 2.43
CA LYS A 341 -7.01 8.97 3.85
C LYS A 341 -8.15 9.78 4.47
N LEU A 342 -8.29 11.06 4.13
CA LEU A 342 -9.44 11.86 4.54
C LEU A 342 -10.75 11.29 4.00
N THR A 343 -10.81 10.85 2.74
CA THR A 343 -12.05 10.25 2.20
C THR A 343 -12.41 8.94 2.90
N GLU A 344 -11.43 8.17 3.36
CA GLU A 344 -11.66 6.95 4.15
C GLU A 344 -12.08 7.27 5.58
N ASP A 345 -11.40 8.22 6.24
CA ASP A 345 -11.68 8.63 7.62
C ASP A 345 -13.08 9.25 7.76
N TYR A 346 -13.53 10.00 6.74
CA TYR A 346 -14.88 10.54 6.67
C TYR A 346 -15.91 9.58 6.07
N ASP A 347 -15.52 8.35 5.70
CA ASP A 347 -16.36 7.39 4.99
C ASP A 347 -17.09 8.02 3.79
N LEU A 348 -16.39 8.84 2.99
CA LEU A 348 -17.02 9.67 1.96
C LEU A 348 -17.87 8.84 0.98
N ALA A 349 -17.41 7.62 0.66
CA ALA A 349 -18.13 6.70 -0.20
C ALA A 349 -19.54 6.40 0.34
N SER A 350 -19.69 6.30 1.66
CA SER A 350 -20.98 6.02 2.29
C SER A 350 -22.03 7.08 1.95
N PHE A 351 -21.69 8.38 1.85
CA PHE A 351 -22.65 9.43 1.47
C PHE A 351 -23.27 9.27 0.08
N PHE A 352 -22.67 8.45 -0.79
CA PHE A 352 -23.15 8.25 -2.16
C PHE A 352 -23.97 6.97 -2.35
N PHE A 353 -24.25 6.22 -1.29
CA PHE A 353 -25.11 5.03 -1.34
C PHE A 353 -26.52 5.34 -0.84
N HIS A 354 -27.53 4.85 -1.54
CA HIS A 354 -28.91 4.96 -1.06
C HIS A 354 -29.18 3.93 0.05
N ASN A 355 -30.07 4.24 1.02
CA ASN A 355 -30.41 3.26 2.08
C ASN A 355 -30.99 1.94 1.54
N GLN A 356 -31.69 2.00 0.40
CA GLN A 356 -32.17 0.80 -0.28
C GLN A 356 -31.00 -0.07 -0.78
N GLU A 357 -29.94 0.53 -1.31
CA GLU A 357 -28.74 -0.20 -1.74
C GLU A 357 -28.00 -0.80 -0.53
N ARG A 358 -27.91 -0.05 0.58
CA ARG A 358 -27.37 -0.55 1.85
C ARG A 358 -28.16 -1.77 2.33
N LEU A 359 -29.49 -1.72 2.34
CA LEU A 359 -30.34 -2.86 2.71
C LEU A 359 -30.15 -4.07 1.80
N ASN A 360 -30.08 -3.86 0.48
CA ASN A 360 -29.83 -4.94 -0.48
C ASN A 360 -28.46 -5.59 -0.22
N LYS A 361 -27.43 -4.79 0.08
CA LYS A 361 -26.10 -5.28 0.43
C LYS A 361 -26.11 -6.07 1.74
N ILE A 362 -26.75 -5.55 2.79
CA ILE A 362 -26.93 -6.25 4.08
C ILE A 362 -27.61 -7.60 3.85
N CYS A 363 -28.73 -7.64 3.11
CA CYS A 363 -29.39 -8.88 2.71
C CYS A 363 -28.44 -9.85 2.01
N SER A 364 -27.64 -9.37 1.05
CA SER A 364 -26.70 -10.20 0.30
C SER A 364 -25.59 -10.80 1.18
N ILE A 365 -25.12 -10.07 2.20
CA ILE A 365 -24.08 -10.55 3.14
C ILE A 365 -24.66 -11.60 4.07
N ILE A 366 -25.82 -11.31 4.66
CA ILE A 366 -26.46 -12.18 5.66
C ILE A 366 -26.98 -13.48 5.03
N SER A 367 -27.37 -13.45 3.75
CA SER A 367 -27.86 -14.64 3.02
C SER A 367 -26.77 -15.65 2.66
N LYS A 368 -25.48 -15.35 2.86
CA LYS A 368 -24.38 -16.27 2.51
C LYS A 368 -24.26 -17.42 3.52
N GLU A 369 -25.00 -18.50 3.31
CA GLU A 369 -25.05 -19.65 4.22
C GLU A 369 -23.70 -20.35 4.43
N GLU A 370 -22.77 -20.24 3.47
CA GLU A 370 -21.41 -20.78 3.55
C GLU A 370 -20.53 -20.10 4.61
N VAL A 371 -20.91 -18.89 5.06
CA VAL A 371 -20.16 -18.11 6.05
C VAL A 371 -20.77 -18.30 7.43
N GLU A 372 -19.92 -18.45 8.46
CA GLU A 372 -20.35 -18.57 9.85
C GLU A 372 -21.33 -17.43 10.24
N PRO A 373 -22.47 -17.71 10.89
CA PRO A 373 -23.50 -16.71 11.21
C PRO A 373 -22.96 -15.47 11.95
N ARG A 374 -22.04 -15.68 12.90
CA ARG A 374 -21.41 -14.59 13.65
C ARG A 374 -20.64 -13.64 12.73
N LYS A 375 -19.83 -14.21 11.83
CA LYS A 375 -19.04 -13.45 10.86
C LYS A 375 -19.94 -12.66 9.91
N ARG A 376 -21.04 -13.26 9.41
CA ARG A 376 -22.02 -12.55 8.56
C ARG A 376 -22.57 -11.28 9.21
N LEU A 377 -22.92 -11.35 10.50
CA LEU A 377 -23.45 -10.19 11.24
C LEU A 377 -22.38 -9.11 11.42
N LEU A 378 -21.15 -9.52 11.75
CA LEU A 378 -20.04 -8.58 11.90
C LEU A 378 -19.68 -7.92 10.56
N ASP A 379 -19.68 -8.67 9.46
CA ASP A 379 -19.43 -8.15 8.12
C ASP A 379 -20.51 -7.16 7.66
N ALA A 380 -21.76 -7.33 8.10
CA ALA A 380 -22.89 -6.43 7.81
C ALA A 380 -22.99 -5.23 8.78
N SER A 381 -22.25 -5.23 9.88
CA SER A 381 -22.43 -4.29 10.99
C SER A 381 -22.29 -2.82 10.57
N ARG A 382 -21.25 -2.49 9.79
CA ARG A 382 -21.00 -1.13 9.31
C ARG A 382 -22.16 -0.58 8.49
N ASP A 383 -22.65 -1.35 7.51
CA ASP A 383 -23.76 -0.92 6.67
C ASP A 383 -25.04 -0.73 7.51
N ILE A 384 -25.27 -1.55 8.53
CA ILE A 384 -26.41 -1.44 9.46
C ILE A 384 -26.31 -0.18 10.31
N PHE A 385 -25.14 0.14 10.88
CA PHE A 385 -24.98 1.38 11.66
C PHE A 385 -25.15 2.62 10.78
N ASN A 386 -24.65 2.59 9.55
CA ASN A 386 -24.79 3.69 8.61
C ASN A 386 -26.26 3.97 8.25
N LEU A 387 -27.17 2.99 8.31
CA LEU A 387 -28.61 3.24 8.07
C LEU A 387 -29.17 4.34 8.99
N HIS A 388 -28.78 4.36 10.27
CA HIS A 388 -29.23 5.38 11.22
C HIS A 388 -28.70 6.77 10.92
N GLU A 389 -27.42 6.86 10.53
CA GLU A 389 -26.77 8.13 10.18
C GLU A 389 -27.47 8.80 8.99
N TYR A 390 -27.96 7.97 8.05
CA TYR A 390 -28.61 8.41 6.82
C TYR A 390 -30.14 8.23 6.81
N LEU A 391 -30.80 8.16 7.98
CA LEU A 391 -32.25 7.89 8.11
C LEU A 391 -33.14 8.77 7.21
N TRP A 392 -32.70 10.00 6.94
CA TRP A 392 -33.44 11.00 6.19
C TRP A 392 -33.33 10.83 4.67
N GLU A 393 -32.41 10.01 4.17
CA GLU A 393 -32.14 9.84 2.74
C GLU A 393 -33.09 8.83 2.11
N GLY A 394 -33.99 9.36 1.27
CA GLY A 394 -34.82 8.62 0.33
C GLY A 394 -35.90 7.72 0.91
N ASP A 395 -36.65 7.10 0.00
CA ASP A 395 -37.71 6.14 0.30
C ASP A 395 -37.14 4.72 0.30
N ILE A 396 -37.42 3.99 1.38
CA ILE A 396 -37.05 2.58 1.53
C ILE A 396 -38.28 1.72 1.24
N ASP A 397 -38.09 0.61 0.52
CA ASP A 397 -39.11 -0.41 0.43
C ASP A 397 -39.27 -1.11 1.79
N LEU A 398 -40.41 -0.89 2.43
CA LEU A 398 -40.73 -1.44 3.74
C LEU A 398 -40.77 -2.98 3.74
N ASN A 399 -41.07 -3.62 2.61
CA ASN A 399 -41.00 -5.08 2.51
C ASN A 399 -39.55 -5.55 2.55
N SER A 400 -38.66 -4.90 1.79
CA SER A 400 -37.22 -5.15 1.86
C SER A 400 -36.70 -4.98 3.27
N LEU A 401 -37.02 -3.86 3.95
CA LEU A 401 -36.61 -3.60 5.33
C LEU A 401 -37.09 -4.68 6.31
N SER A 402 -38.38 -5.03 6.27
CA SER A 402 -38.92 -6.11 7.10
C SER A 402 -38.26 -7.46 6.80
N GLY A 403 -37.94 -7.73 5.53
CA GLY A 403 -37.23 -8.94 5.10
C GLY A 403 -35.81 -8.99 5.66
N THR A 404 -35.06 -7.89 5.56
CA THR A 404 -33.71 -7.75 6.12
C THR A 404 -33.70 -7.96 7.63
N VAL A 405 -34.65 -7.35 8.35
CA VAL A 405 -34.81 -7.54 9.81
C VAL A 405 -35.00 -9.01 10.13
N ASN A 406 -35.96 -9.69 9.48
CA ASN A 406 -36.24 -11.10 9.74
C ASN A 406 -35.02 -11.99 9.45
N LEU A 407 -34.31 -11.74 8.36
CA LEU A 407 -33.12 -12.50 7.98
C LEU A 407 -31.97 -12.29 9.00
N THR A 408 -31.79 -11.06 9.46
CA THR A 408 -30.76 -10.69 10.46
C THR A 408 -31.04 -11.37 11.80
N ILE A 409 -32.29 -11.34 12.28
CA ILE A 409 -32.69 -12.00 13.53
C ILE A 409 -32.50 -13.53 13.42
N ARG A 410 -32.91 -14.14 12.30
CA ARG A 410 -32.67 -15.58 12.07
C ARG A 410 -31.19 -15.93 12.14
N THR A 411 -30.35 -15.11 11.53
CA THR A 411 -28.89 -15.32 11.53
C THR A 411 -28.31 -15.16 12.93
N TYR A 412 -28.82 -14.24 13.73
CA TYR A 412 -28.44 -14.10 15.13
C TYR A 412 -28.83 -15.33 15.96
N LEU A 413 -30.01 -15.91 15.78
CA LEU A 413 -30.38 -17.15 16.47
C LEU A 413 -29.43 -18.31 16.16
N LEU A 414 -28.89 -18.38 14.92
CA LEU A 414 -27.90 -19.39 14.54
C LEU A 414 -26.56 -19.24 15.27
N THR A 415 -26.30 -18.11 15.93
CA THR A 415 -25.11 -17.93 16.79
C THR A 415 -25.24 -18.58 18.16
N ASN A 416 -26.39 -19.22 18.46
CA ASN A 416 -26.75 -19.78 19.77
C ASN A 416 -26.61 -18.78 20.93
N PRO A 417 -27.28 -17.61 20.86
CA PRO A 417 -27.17 -16.59 21.89
C PRO A 417 -27.88 -17.01 23.18
N THR A 418 -27.36 -16.55 24.32
CA THR A 418 -28.01 -16.76 25.63
C THR A 418 -29.11 -15.71 25.84
N ILE A 419 -30.37 -16.07 25.59
CA ILE A 419 -31.55 -15.19 25.71
C ILE A 419 -32.64 -15.84 26.57
N SER A 420 -33.56 -15.05 27.14
CA SER A 420 -34.68 -15.57 27.93
C SER A 420 -35.73 -16.27 27.06
N GLU A 421 -36.51 -17.19 27.65
CA GLU A 421 -37.61 -17.87 26.94
C GLU A 421 -38.66 -16.87 26.42
N GLU A 422 -38.95 -15.81 27.18
CA GLU A 422 -39.84 -14.74 26.78
C GLU A 422 -39.34 -14.03 25.51
N MET A 423 -38.04 -13.71 25.46
CA MET A 423 -37.42 -13.07 24.30
C MET A 423 -37.40 -13.99 23.08
N LEU A 424 -37.10 -15.28 23.28
CA LEU A 424 -37.13 -16.28 22.22
C LEU A 424 -38.55 -16.42 21.63
N ASN A 425 -39.58 -16.41 22.46
CA ASN A 425 -40.97 -16.44 22.02
C ASN A 425 -41.34 -15.20 21.18
N GLN A 426 -40.94 -14.00 21.61
CA GLN A 426 -41.19 -12.77 20.85
C GLN A 426 -40.42 -12.73 19.52
N ILE A 427 -39.19 -13.22 19.50
CA ILE A 427 -38.40 -13.39 18.27
C ILE A 427 -39.13 -14.34 17.31
N ASN A 428 -39.59 -15.49 17.78
CA ASN A 428 -40.30 -16.47 16.94
C ASN A 428 -41.61 -15.90 16.38
N MET A 429 -42.38 -15.15 17.19
CA MET A 429 -43.59 -14.46 16.73
C MET A 429 -43.31 -13.41 15.64
N THR A 430 -42.14 -12.75 15.72
CA THR A 430 -41.69 -11.76 14.74
C THR A 430 -41.24 -12.43 13.44
N ILE A 431 -40.59 -13.59 13.52
CA ILE A 431 -40.09 -14.35 12.36
C ILE A 431 -41.22 -15.09 11.61
N GLN A 432 -42.21 -15.62 12.32
CA GLN A 432 -43.36 -16.36 11.76
C GLN A 432 -44.42 -15.40 11.20
N GLN A 433 -44.02 -14.57 10.24
CA GLN A 433 -44.94 -13.71 9.50
C GLN A 433 -45.43 -14.43 8.25
N ASP A 434 -46.73 -14.64 8.16
CA ASP A 434 -47.37 -15.18 6.96
C ASP A 434 -47.30 -14.15 5.82
N SER A 435 -47.26 -14.59 4.55
CA SER A 435 -47.16 -13.67 3.41
C SER A 435 -48.39 -12.75 3.27
N ALA A 436 -49.49 -13.12 3.91
CA ALA A 436 -50.76 -12.37 3.93
C ALA A 436 -50.82 -11.24 4.99
N VAL A 437 -49.80 -11.11 5.86
CA VAL A 437 -49.78 -10.11 6.94
C VAL A 437 -49.47 -8.71 6.39
N THR A 438 -50.25 -7.70 6.80
CA THR A 438 -50.08 -6.30 6.35
C THR A 438 -48.75 -5.70 6.85
N LEU A 439 -48.19 -4.72 6.13
CA LEU A 439 -46.97 -4.01 6.55
C LEU A 439 -47.12 -3.44 7.97
N ARG A 440 -48.26 -2.84 8.27
CA ARG A 440 -48.62 -2.36 9.61
C ARG A 440 -48.43 -3.42 10.70
N GLU A 441 -48.95 -4.63 10.47
CA GLU A 441 -48.85 -5.72 11.45
C GLU A 441 -47.41 -6.23 11.60
N LYS A 442 -46.65 -6.31 10.50
CA LYS A 442 -45.23 -6.69 10.54
C LYS A 442 -44.43 -5.72 11.41
N PHE A 443 -44.56 -4.41 11.17
CA PHE A 443 -43.84 -3.39 11.95
C PHE A 443 -44.32 -3.28 13.41
N ASN A 444 -45.60 -3.55 13.70
CA ASN A 444 -46.07 -3.65 15.08
C ASN A 444 -45.40 -4.80 15.86
N LYS A 445 -45.17 -5.95 15.22
CA LYS A 445 -44.45 -7.08 15.83
C LYS A 445 -42.99 -6.72 16.11
N ILE A 446 -42.32 -6.07 15.15
CA ILE A 446 -40.94 -5.58 15.32
C ILE A 446 -40.88 -4.57 16.48
N LYS A 447 -41.85 -3.66 16.60
CA LYS A 447 -41.94 -2.71 17.72
C LYS A 447 -42.12 -3.40 19.07
N LEU A 448 -42.94 -4.43 19.15
CA LEU A 448 -43.13 -5.22 20.38
C LEU A 448 -41.83 -5.95 20.78
N LEU A 449 -41.10 -6.48 19.80
CA LEU A 449 -39.79 -7.09 20.01
C LEU A 449 -38.79 -6.07 20.56
N VAL A 450 -38.73 -4.86 19.99
CA VAL A 450 -37.87 -3.77 20.47
C VAL A 450 -38.18 -3.42 21.93
N GLN A 451 -39.46 -3.29 22.28
CA GLN A 451 -39.89 -3.02 23.66
C GLN A 451 -39.48 -4.14 24.64
N THR A 452 -39.63 -5.39 24.23
CA THR A 452 -39.26 -6.56 25.04
C THR A 452 -37.75 -6.56 25.32
N ILE A 453 -36.94 -6.28 24.31
CA ILE A 453 -35.48 -6.19 24.44
C ILE A 453 -35.08 -5.04 25.38
N HIS A 454 -35.75 -3.89 25.28
CA HIS A 454 -35.50 -2.75 26.17
C HIS A 454 -35.78 -3.09 27.64
N ASN A 455 -36.85 -3.83 27.89
CA ASN A 455 -37.18 -4.33 29.24
C ASN A 455 -36.18 -5.36 29.75
N TRP A 456 -35.60 -6.17 28.85
CA TRP A 456 -34.63 -7.21 29.21
C TRP A 456 -33.23 -6.66 29.54
N LYS A 457 -32.67 -5.73 28.74
CA LYS A 457 -31.32 -5.17 28.97
C LYS A 457 -31.29 -3.95 29.91
N GLY A 458 -32.43 -3.32 30.18
CA GLY A 458 -32.50 -2.02 30.85
C GLY A 458 -32.03 -0.86 29.95
N THR A 459 -32.47 0.36 30.25
CA THR A 459 -32.27 1.56 29.41
C THR A 459 -30.82 2.07 29.31
N GLY A 460 -29.86 1.44 29.99
CA GLY A 460 -28.48 1.93 30.15
C GLY A 460 -27.41 1.31 29.25
N TYR A 461 -27.74 0.32 28.41
CA TYR A 461 -26.73 -0.52 27.73
C TYR A 461 -26.19 0.03 26.38
N LEU A 462 -26.61 1.21 25.95
CA LEU A 462 -26.49 1.62 24.52
C LEU A 462 -25.34 2.58 24.17
N LYS A 463 -24.24 2.56 24.92
CA LYS A 463 -23.00 3.25 24.52
C LYS A 463 -21.76 2.39 24.77
N GLY A 464 -21.74 1.20 24.17
CA GLY A 464 -20.52 0.39 24.09
C GLY A 464 -19.55 0.96 23.06
N ASN A 465 -18.27 1.08 23.41
CA ASN A 465 -17.21 1.38 22.44
C ASN A 465 -17.22 0.33 21.32
N ILE A 466 -17.10 0.80 20.06
CA ILE A 466 -17.13 0.03 18.81
C ILE A 466 -16.07 -1.10 18.74
N THR A 467 -15.14 -1.17 19.69
CA THR A 467 -13.97 -2.06 19.66
C THR A 467 -14.26 -3.53 20.00
N THR A 468 -15.42 -3.87 20.57
CA THR A 468 -15.87 -5.28 20.74
C THR A 468 -17.33 -5.42 20.33
N LEU A 469 -17.57 -5.42 19.03
CA LEU A 469 -18.91 -5.44 18.46
C LEU A 469 -19.60 -6.80 18.71
N ASP A 470 -20.64 -6.81 19.55
CA ASP A 470 -21.46 -7.99 19.80
C ASP A 470 -22.45 -8.18 18.63
N PRO A 471 -22.60 -9.40 18.05
CA PRO A 471 -23.66 -9.69 17.07
C PRO A 471 -25.05 -9.20 17.48
N PHE A 472 -25.34 -9.16 18.78
CA PHE A 472 -26.56 -8.59 19.31
C PHE A 472 -26.72 -7.09 18.99
N ASP A 473 -25.66 -6.30 19.13
CA ASP A 473 -25.69 -4.85 18.91
C ASP A 473 -26.02 -4.52 17.44
N VAL A 474 -25.56 -5.38 16.53
CA VAL A 474 -25.89 -5.30 15.09
C VAL A 474 -27.39 -5.49 14.86
N VAL A 475 -27.96 -6.56 15.44
CA VAL A 475 -29.39 -6.86 15.32
C VAL A 475 -30.23 -5.76 15.95
N TRP A 476 -29.81 -5.28 17.12
CA TRP A 476 -30.48 -4.21 17.85
C TRP A 476 -30.52 -2.91 17.04
N SER A 477 -29.39 -2.50 16.47
CA SER A 477 -29.31 -1.32 15.61
C SER A 477 -30.29 -1.40 14.44
N LEU A 478 -30.36 -2.53 13.73
CA LEU A 478 -31.31 -2.69 12.63
C LEU A 478 -32.79 -2.67 13.10
N LEU A 479 -33.07 -3.26 14.25
CA LEU A 479 -34.41 -3.24 14.85
C LEU A 479 -34.85 -1.82 15.20
N GLU A 480 -33.99 -1.03 15.84
CA GLU A 480 -34.26 0.38 16.15
C GLU A 480 -34.48 1.22 14.89
N PHE A 481 -33.68 0.96 13.84
CA PHE A 481 -33.85 1.63 12.56
C PHE A 481 -35.23 1.35 11.97
N ALA A 482 -35.65 0.08 11.96
CA ALA A 482 -36.92 -0.36 11.42
C ALA A 482 -38.14 0.24 12.14
N VAL A 483 -38.05 0.46 13.45
CA VAL A 483 -39.15 1.03 14.24
C VAL A 483 -39.07 2.55 14.38
N SER A 484 -38.20 3.21 13.60
CA SER A 484 -38.11 4.66 13.60
C SER A 484 -39.46 5.31 13.24
N PRO A 485 -39.76 6.52 13.75
CA PRO A 485 -41.05 7.18 13.50
C PRO A 485 -41.39 7.33 12.01
N LYS A 486 -40.37 7.52 11.15
CA LYS A 486 -40.50 7.62 9.70
C LYS A 486 -41.14 6.37 9.10
N PHE A 487 -40.55 5.20 9.32
CA PHE A 487 -41.03 3.95 8.72
C PHE A 487 -42.29 3.43 9.39
N MET A 488 -42.45 3.66 10.70
CA MET A 488 -43.70 3.35 11.38
C MET A 488 -44.85 4.13 10.74
N LEU A 489 -44.71 5.44 10.55
CA LEU A 489 -45.74 6.26 9.91
C LEU A 489 -46.04 5.77 8.49
N GLN A 490 -45.00 5.51 7.69
CA GLN A 490 -45.14 5.00 6.33
C GLN A 490 -45.87 3.64 6.30
N ALA A 491 -45.57 2.74 7.24
CA ALA A 491 -46.22 1.45 7.37
C ALA A 491 -47.69 1.54 7.86
N TYR A 492 -48.08 2.63 8.53
CA TYR A 492 -49.48 2.89 8.91
C TYR A 492 -50.29 3.53 7.78
N THR A 493 -49.63 4.22 6.84
CA THR A 493 -50.28 4.87 5.70
C THR A 493 -50.38 3.99 4.46
N THR A 494 -49.58 2.93 4.39
CA THR A 494 -49.60 1.91 3.32
C THR A 494 -50.44 0.73 3.76
#